data_AF-A0A2E8DQN0-F1
#
_entry.id   AF-A0A2E8DQN0-F1
#
_cell.length_a   1.000
_cell.length_b   1.000
_cell.length_c   1.000
_cell.angle_alpha   90.00
_cell.angle_beta   90.00
_cell.angle_gamma   90.00
#
_symmetry.space_group_name_H-M   'P 1'
#
loop_
_entity.id
_entity.type
_entity.pdbx_description
1 polymer ?
#
loop_
_entity_poly.entity_id
_entity_poly.type
_entity_poly.pdbx_seq_one_letter_code
_entity_poly.pdbx_strand_id
1 'polypeptide(L)' 'MKNFYFSRYFTFSLLFIVNLAYSQMLQFDDIFLFSEGIAGVKVDGKWGYIDKTGKYITHPKFDKVNSFKEGRANVKVDGK' A
#
# COMPACT_ATOMS: atom_id res chain seq x y z
N MET A 1 -33.25 28.82 26.14
CA MET A 1 -32.22 28.92 25.09
C MET A 1 -32.01 27.52 24.50
N LYS A 2 -32.12 27.38 23.18
CA LYS A 2 -32.16 26.09 22.46
C LYS A 2 -30.75 25.49 22.37
N ASN A 3 -30.49 24.36 23.03
CA ASN A 3 -29.28 23.57 22.78
C ASN A 3 -29.51 22.70 21.55
N PHE A 4 -28.86 23.07 20.45
CA PHE A 4 -28.79 22.31 19.21
C PHE A 4 -27.90 21.08 19.43
N TYR A 5 -28.47 19.88 19.32
CA TYR A 5 -27.68 18.65 19.21
C TYR A 5 -27.18 18.53 17.77
N PHE A 6 -25.86 18.57 17.61
CA PHE A 6 -25.19 18.45 16.32
C PHE A 6 -25.38 17.02 15.78
N SER A 7 -25.85 16.96 14.54
CA SER A 7 -26.31 15.79 13.82
C SER A 7 -25.19 14.76 13.53
N ARG A 8 -25.48 13.51 13.88
CA ARG A 8 -25.14 12.27 13.15
C ARG A 8 -23.66 11.99 12.87
N TYR A 9 -22.95 11.52 13.89
CA TYR A 9 -21.83 10.60 13.66
C TYR A 9 -22.41 9.22 13.32
N PHE A 10 -22.22 8.79 12.08
CA PHE A 10 -22.35 7.39 11.71
C PHE A 10 -21.18 6.66 12.38
N THR A 11 -21.37 6.22 13.62
CA THR A 11 -20.32 5.58 14.42
C THR A 11 -20.09 4.18 13.86
N PHE A 12 -19.17 4.05 12.91
CA PHE A 12 -18.43 2.81 12.77
C PHE A 12 -17.78 2.54 14.12
N SER A 13 -18.20 1.47 14.79
CA SER A 13 -17.71 1.14 16.14
C SER A 13 -16.18 1.06 16.13
N LEU A 14 -15.55 1.35 17.27
CA LEU A 14 -14.09 1.24 17.42
C LEU A 14 -13.58 -0.13 16.96
N LEU A 15 -14.37 -1.19 17.17
CA LEU A 15 -14.08 -2.54 16.69
C LEU A 15 -14.08 -2.66 15.16
N PHE A 16 -14.94 -1.93 14.45
CA PHE A 16 -14.96 -1.89 12.99
C PHE A 16 -13.74 -1.14 12.44
N ILE A 17 -13.40 0.02 13.02
CA ILE A 17 -12.22 0.81 12.59
C ILE A 17 -10.94 0.01 12.83
N VAL A 18 -10.83 -0.66 13.97
CA VAL A 18 -9.68 -1.50 14.31
C VAL A 18 -9.59 -2.70 13.36
N ASN A 19 -10.68 -3.44 13.11
CA ASN A 19 -10.67 -4.54 12.13
C ASN A 19 -10.36 -4.07 10.69
N LEU A 20 -10.88 -2.91 10.28
CA LEU A 20 -10.61 -2.33 8.97
C LEU A 20 -9.13 -1.91 8.86
N ALA A 21 -8.56 -1.32 9.90
CA ALA A 21 -7.14 -0.94 9.94
C ALA A 21 -6.21 -2.17 9.96
N TYR A 22 -6.56 -3.25 10.66
CA TYR A 22 -5.80 -4.51 10.63
C TYR A 22 -5.82 -5.18 9.26
N SER A 23 -6.92 -5.06 8.50
CA SER A 23 -6.99 -5.56 7.12
C SER A 23 -6.13 -4.76 6.13
N GLN A 24 -5.73 -3.54 6.50
CA GLN A 24 -4.87 -2.66 5.69
C GLN A 24 -3.38 -2.79 6.08
N MET A 25 -3.05 -3.63 7.08
CA MET A 25 -1.67 -3.93 7.41
C MET A 25 -1.06 -4.71 6.26
N LEU A 26 -0.03 -4.11 5.62
CA LEU A 26 0.56 -4.60 4.39
C LEU A 26 1.18 -5.99 4.57
N GLN A 27 0.46 -7.01 4.12
CA GLN A 27 1.00 -8.35 3.93
C GLN A 27 1.50 -8.45 2.50
N PHE A 28 2.81 -8.65 2.34
CA PHE A 28 3.43 -8.83 1.03
C PHE A 28 3.62 -10.32 0.76
N ASP A 29 3.23 -10.77 -0.43
CA ASP A 29 3.48 -12.12 -0.93
C ASP A 29 4.99 -12.35 -1.13
N ASP A 30 5.69 -11.29 -1.58
CA ASP A 30 7.11 -11.32 -1.88
C ASP A 30 7.69 -9.89 -1.81
N ILE A 31 9.00 -9.79 -1.60
CA ILE A 31 9.71 -8.51 -1.48
C ILE A 31 11.13 -8.61 -2.03
N PHE A 32 11.53 -7.61 -2.79
CA PHE A 32 12.94 -7.38 -3.13
C PHE A 32 13.63 -6.54 -2.06
N LEU A 33 14.93 -6.79 -1.87
CA LEU A 33 15.77 -5.93 -1.06
C LEU A 33 15.71 -4.47 -1.56
N PHE A 34 15.84 -3.54 -0.63
CA PHE A 34 15.97 -2.13 -0.95
C PHE A 34 17.19 -1.87 -1.83
N SER A 35 16.97 -1.17 -2.94
CA SER A 35 18.02 -0.56 -3.77
C SER A 35 17.66 0.90 -3.97
N GLU A 36 18.62 1.80 -3.78
CA GLU A 36 18.40 3.26 -3.86
C GLU A 36 17.25 3.75 -2.95
N GLY A 37 16.98 3.02 -1.85
CA GLY A 37 15.91 3.31 -0.91
C GLY A 37 14.51 2.91 -1.36
N ILE A 38 14.39 2.16 -2.45
CA ILE A 38 13.13 1.64 -2.98
C ILE A 38 13.17 0.11 -3.01
N ALA A 39 12.10 -0.53 -2.57
CA ALA A 39 11.92 -1.98 -2.65
C ALA A 39 10.70 -2.32 -3.50
N GLY A 40 10.83 -3.33 -4.35
CA GLY A 40 9.69 -3.93 -5.04
C GLY A 40 8.95 -4.85 -4.09
N VAL A 41 7.62 -4.76 -4.03
CA VAL A 41 6.78 -5.62 -3.20
C VAL A 41 5.67 -6.23 -4.02
N LYS A 42 5.28 -7.45 -3.69
CA LYS A 42 4.22 -8.18 -4.35
C LYS A 42 3.02 -8.33 -3.42
N VAL A 43 1.82 -8.06 -3.94
CA VAL A 43 0.54 -8.27 -3.26
C VAL A 43 -0.45 -8.78 -4.29
N ASP A 44 -1.21 -9.83 -3.95
CA ASP A 44 -2.22 -10.44 -4.81
C ASP A 44 -1.72 -10.73 -6.23
N GLY A 45 -0.48 -11.22 -6.34
CA GLY A 45 0.10 -11.57 -7.63
C GLY A 45 0.71 -10.41 -8.43
N LYS A 46 0.51 -9.14 -8.02
CA LYS A 46 1.02 -7.95 -8.72
C LYS A 46 2.12 -7.26 -7.93
N TRP A 47 3.02 -6.59 -8.63
CA TRP A 47 4.16 -5.87 -8.07
C TRP A 47 3.92 -4.37 -8.02
N GLY A 48 4.39 -3.74 -6.93
CA GLY A 48 4.47 -2.31 -6.71
C GLY A 48 5.81 -1.94 -6.09
N TYR A 49 5.95 -0.69 -5.64
CA TYR A 49 7.16 -0.19 -5.00
C TYR A 49 6.84 0.55 -3.70
N ILE A 50 7.67 0.33 -2.69
CA ILE A 50 7.62 1.02 -1.40
C ILE A 50 8.93 1.73 -1.10
N ASP A 51 8.85 2.76 -0.26
CA ASP A 51 10.02 3.38 0.36
C ASP A 51 10.45 2.65 1.64
N LYS A 52 11.55 3.12 2.27
CA LYS A 52 12.07 2.57 3.53
C LYS A 52 11.11 2.67 4.72
N THR A 53 10.08 3.51 4.63
CA THR A 53 9.04 3.64 5.66
C THR A 53 7.92 2.60 5.50
N GLY A 54 7.95 1.83 4.39
CA GLY A 54 6.89 0.88 4.04
C GLY A 54 5.73 1.53 3.29
N LYS A 55 5.81 2.82 2.97
CA LYS A 55 4.76 3.53 2.22
C LYS A 55 4.88 3.22 0.74
N TYR A 56 3.76 2.99 0.07
CA TYR A 56 3.73 2.84 -1.37
C TYR A 56 4.19 4.11 -2.09
N ILE A 57 5.24 3.96 -2.90
CA ILE A 57 5.58 4.87 -3.99
C ILE A 57 4.68 4.58 -5.19
N THR A 58 4.38 3.30 -5.43
CA THR A 58 3.43 2.86 -6.45
C THR A 58 2.71 1.60 -5.97
N HIS A 59 1.39 1.63 -5.98
CA HIS A 59 0.57 0.48 -5.61
C HIS A 59 0.80 -0.71 -6.56
N PRO A 60 0.60 -1.96 -6.09
CA PRO A 60 0.74 -3.16 -6.90
C PRO A 60 -0.11 -3.11 -8.17
N LYS A 61 0.55 -3.14 -9.33
CA LYS A 61 -0.12 -3.14 -10.64
C LYS A 61 0.71 -3.77 -11.77
N PHE A 62 1.99 -4.05 -11.52
CA PHE A 62 2.90 -4.61 -12.50
C PHE A 62 2.92 -6.13 -12.44
N ASP A 63 3.18 -6.80 -13.56
CA ASP A 63 3.33 -8.26 -13.59
C ASP A 63 4.69 -8.69 -13.02
N LYS A 64 5.71 -7.86 -13.27
CA LYS A 64 7.07 -8.02 -12.75
C LYS A 64 7.71 -6.65 -12.57
N VAL A 65 8.67 -6.58 -11.66
CA VAL A 65 9.51 -5.41 -11.43
C VAL A 65 10.95 -5.85 -11.30
N ASN A 66 11.89 -4.96 -11.56
CA ASN A 66 13.30 -5.11 -11.17
C ASN A 66 13.64 -4.13 -10.04
N SER A 67 14.77 -4.37 -9.35
CA SER A 67 15.36 -3.42 -8.43
C SER A 67 15.78 -2.13 -9.14
N PHE A 68 15.73 -1.00 -8.43
CA PHE A 68 16.21 0.28 -8.94
C PHE A 68 17.72 0.27 -9.12
N LYS A 69 18.18 0.86 -10.23
CA LYS A 69 19.58 1.14 -10.54
C LYS A 69 19.65 2.40 -11.40
N GLU A 70 20.51 3.33 -11.02
CA GLU A 70 20.70 4.62 -11.71
C GLU A 70 19.39 5.42 -11.82
N GLY A 71 18.56 5.37 -10.77
CA GLY A 71 17.27 6.05 -10.70
C GLY A 71 16.18 5.47 -11.60
N ARG A 72 16.38 4.27 -12.16
CA ARG A 72 15.42 3.60 -13.05
C ARG A 72 15.20 2.15 -12.66
N ALA A 73 14.04 1.62 -13.00
CA ALA A 73 13.74 0.20 -12.90
C ALA A 73 12.84 -0.22 -14.07
N ASN A 74 13.13 -1.38 -14.65
CA ASN A 74 12.25 -1.98 -15.65
C ASN A 74 11.06 -2.63 -14.95
N VAL A 75 9.88 -2.46 -15.53
CA VAL A 75 8.64 -3.10 -15.09
C VAL A 75 7.99 -3.80 -16.27
N LYS A 76 7.24 -4.85 -15.98
CA LYS A 76 6.44 -5.58 -16.97
C LYS A 76 4.97 -5.31 -16.73
N VAL A 77 4.22 -4.96 -17.77
CA VAL A 77 2.78 -4.68 -17.69
C VAL A 77 2.05 -5.44 -18.78
N ASP A 78 1.01 -6.17 -18.40
CA ASP A 78 0.18 -6.96 -19.31
C ASP A 78 1.00 -7.84 -20.26
N GLY A 79 2.03 -8.50 -19.73
CA GLY A 79 2.88 -9.38 -20.52
C GLY A 79 3.99 -8.69 -21.32
N LYS A 80 4.12 -7.36 -21.28
CA LYS A 80 5.04 -6.56 -22.10
C LYS A 80 6.06 -5.78 -21.29
#